data_AF-A0A7V2S4H8-F1
#
_entry.id   AF-A0A7V2S4H8-F1
#
_cell.length_a   1.000
_cell.length_b   1.000
_cell.length_c   1.000
_cell.angle_alpha   90.00
_cell.angle_beta   90.00
_cell.angle_gamma   90.00
#
_symmetry.space_group_name_H-M   'P 1'
#
loop_
_entity.id
_entity.type
_entity.pdbx_description
1 polymer ?
#
loop_
_entity_poly.entity_id
_entity_poly.type
_entity_poly.pdbx_seq_one_letter_code
_entity_poly.pdbx_strand_id
1 'polypeptide(L)'
;MKKQLITLALLFTGLTISGCDDKEYIHVGPNWDMIHKIQASQKSFDVNVSGVKSSYKVGDKLAFNVTSEKTGKLWIVQVDPNDEVTMIMPNQLQSDNNISAGQSFSFPPKNATWSAPASEPTGESVLAFIVTTGDADLNTVLSGQTDKKSVMQKTFRIIKDEPAWGLKTKVVNITQ
;
A
#
# COMPACT_ATOMS: atom_id res chain seq x y z
N MET A 1 59.28 42.27 10.07
CA MET A 1 58.85 41.03 10.72
C MET A 1 57.33 41.02 10.86
N LYS A 2 56.73 39.96 10.31
CA LYS A 2 55.34 39.45 10.25
C LYS A 2 54.17 40.29 10.82
N LYS A 3 53.26 40.67 9.89
CA LYS A 3 51.85 41.02 10.13
C LYS A 3 51.07 39.74 10.48
N GLN A 4 50.25 39.78 11.53
CA GLN A 4 49.29 38.71 11.82
C GLN A 4 47.97 38.98 11.08
N LEU A 5 47.54 38.03 10.25
CA LEU A 5 46.20 37.99 9.69
C LEU A 5 45.32 37.10 10.59
N ILE A 6 44.20 37.65 11.05
CA ILE A 6 43.14 36.93 11.75
C ILE A 6 42.23 36.32 10.68
N THR A 7 42.16 34.99 10.61
CA THR A 7 41.30 34.25 9.68
C THR A 7 39.88 34.17 10.24
N LEU A 8 38.92 34.75 9.53
CA LEU A 8 37.49 34.70 9.81
C LEU A 8 36.92 33.36 9.30
N ALA A 9 36.47 32.49 10.20
CA ALA A 9 35.83 31.23 9.84
C ALA A 9 34.33 31.44 9.57
N LEU A 10 33.92 31.28 8.31
CA LEU A 10 32.52 31.21 7.88
C LEU A 10 31.95 29.83 8.24
N LEU A 11 31.03 29.77 9.21
CA LEU A 11 30.20 28.60 9.47
C LEU A 11 29.20 28.43 8.31
N PHE A 12 29.48 27.48 7.42
CA PHE A 12 28.50 26.96 6.47
C PHE A 12 27.59 25.98 7.22
N THR A 13 26.43 26.44 7.68
CA THR A 13 25.35 25.55 8.13
C THR A 13 24.78 24.83 6.92
N GLY A 14 25.20 23.59 6.71
CA GLY A 14 24.65 22.73 5.69
C GLY A 14 23.18 22.41 6.02
N LEU A 15 22.27 22.98 5.24
CA LEU A 15 20.91 22.46 5.13
C LEU A 15 21.00 21.12 4.39
N THR A 16 20.95 20.02 5.13
CA THR A 16 20.72 18.70 4.53
C THR A 16 19.25 18.62 4.12
N ILE A 17 18.97 18.92 2.85
CA ILE A 17 17.71 18.58 2.23
C ILE A 17 17.68 17.05 2.19
N SER A 18 16.95 16.43 3.11
CA SER A 18 16.60 15.01 2.99
C SER A 18 15.70 14.91 1.77
N GLY A 19 16.25 14.48 0.64
CA GLY A 19 15.45 14.12 -0.51
C GLY A 19 14.51 12.99 -0.09
N CYS A 20 13.21 13.28 0.00
CA CYS A 20 12.22 12.22 -0.11
C CYS A 20 12.37 11.67 -1.53
N ASP A 21 12.97 10.49 -1.63
CA ASP A 21 13.24 9.77 -2.87
C ASP A 21 11.92 9.12 -3.36
N ASP A 22 10.90 9.94 -3.57
CA ASP A 22 9.63 9.52 -4.16
C ASP A 22 9.87 9.35 -5.66
N LYS A 23 10.32 8.15 -6.05
CA LYS A 23 10.40 7.77 -7.46
C LYS A 23 9.00 7.86 -8.04
N GLU A 24 8.78 8.87 -8.88
CA GLU A 24 7.55 8.98 -9.65
C GLU A 24 7.60 7.91 -10.74
N TYR A 25 6.77 6.87 -10.56
CA TYR A 25 6.70 5.79 -11.51
C TYR A 25 5.75 6.16 -12.63
N ILE A 26 6.26 6.25 -13.86
CA ILE A 26 5.44 6.47 -15.04
C ILE A 26 5.14 5.11 -15.68
N HIS A 27 4.00 4.50 -15.33
CA HIS A 27 3.33 3.54 -16.20
C HIS A 27 1.97 4.08 -16.60
N VAL A 28 1.59 3.73 -17.82
CA VAL A 28 0.57 4.41 -18.62
C VAL A 28 -0.70 3.56 -18.77
N GLY A 29 -0.86 2.53 -17.92
CA GLY A 29 -2.00 1.63 -17.95
C GLY A 29 -3.13 2.09 -17.02
N PRO A 30 -4.41 1.93 -17.41
CA PRO A 30 -5.55 2.39 -16.63
C PRO A 30 -5.64 1.77 -15.21
N ASN A 31 -5.18 0.54 -15.00
CA ASN A 31 -5.23 -0.11 -13.68
C ASN A 31 -4.15 0.45 -12.75
N TRP A 32 -2.94 0.71 -13.25
CA TRP A 32 -1.93 1.43 -12.48
C TRP A 32 -2.41 2.82 -12.09
N ASP A 33 -2.98 3.53 -13.06
CA ASP A 33 -3.47 4.89 -12.89
C ASP A 33 -4.62 4.95 -11.87
N MET A 34 -5.49 3.92 -11.88
CA MET A 34 -6.53 3.72 -10.87
C MET A 34 -5.93 3.58 -9.46
N ILE A 35 -4.94 2.71 -9.26
CA ILE A 35 -4.30 2.51 -7.94
C ILE A 35 -3.70 3.83 -7.41
N HIS A 36 -3.02 4.59 -8.26
CA HIS A 36 -2.45 5.90 -7.89
C HIS A 36 -3.52 6.94 -7.54
N LYS A 37 -4.70 6.83 -8.14
CA LYS A 37 -5.83 7.75 -7.94
C LYS A 37 -6.77 7.32 -6.81
N ILE A 38 -6.54 6.20 -6.13
CA ILE A 38 -7.36 5.79 -4.99
C ILE A 38 -7.35 6.92 -3.96
N GLN A 39 -8.53 7.51 -3.75
CA GLN A 39 -8.69 8.59 -2.80
C GLN A 39 -8.69 8.01 -1.38
N ALA A 40 -8.04 8.73 -0.46
CA ALA A 40 -8.19 8.44 0.96
C ALA A 40 -9.66 8.64 1.38
N SER A 41 -10.19 7.72 2.18
CA SER A 41 -11.48 7.95 2.84
C SER A 41 -11.36 9.11 3.85
N GLN A 42 -12.50 9.75 4.18
CA GLN A 42 -12.56 10.79 5.23
C GLN A 42 -12.05 10.27 6.59
N LYS A 43 -12.18 8.97 6.83
CA LYS A 43 -11.71 8.27 8.03
C LYS A 43 -10.58 7.30 7.69
N SER A 44 -9.69 7.67 6.76
CA SER A 44 -8.53 6.87 6.43
C SER A 44 -7.62 6.67 7.65
N PHE A 45 -6.90 5.56 7.66
CA PHE A 45 -6.08 5.11 8.77
C PHE A 45 -4.84 4.38 8.23
N ASP A 46 -3.85 4.19 9.09
CA ASP A 46 -2.56 3.67 8.63
C ASP A 46 -2.61 2.16 8.37
N VAL A 47 -1.97 1.79 7.25
CA VAL A 47 -1.63 0.42 6.88
C VAL A 47 -0.12 0.37 6.68
N ASN A 48 0.54 -0.49 7.45
CA ASN A 48 1.98 -0.67 7.42
C ASN A 48 2.33 -2.01 6.80
N VAL A 49 3.33 -2.02 5.93
CA VAL A 49 3.77 -3.19 5.16
C VAL A 49 5.28 -3.34 5.29
N SER A 50 5.74 -4.54 5.65
CA SER A 50 7.16 -4.88 5.78
C SER A 50 7.49 -6.21 5.08
N GLY A 51 8.76 -6.43 4.74
CA GLY A 51 9.23 -7.66 4.08
C GLY A 51 9.13 -7.66 2.55
N VAL A 52 8.37 -6.74 1.95
CA VAL A 52 8.36 -6.53 0.49
C VAL A 52 9.72 -6.00 0.05
N LYS A 53 10.41 -6.73 -0.83
CA LYS A 53 11.67 -6.33 -1.44
C LYS A 53 11.41 -5.35 -2.58
N SER A 54 12.37 -4.49 -2.87
CA SER A 54 12.31 -3.60 -4.05
C SER A 54 12.48 -4.36 -5.37
N SER A 55 13.06 -5.56 -5.34
CA SER A 55 13.22 -6.40 -6.52
C SER A 55 13.16 -7.89 -6.18
N TYR A 56 12.59 -8.65 -7.11
CA TYR A 56 12.47 -10.10 -7.08
C TYR A 56 12.97 -10.67 -8.41
N LYS A 57 13.55 -11.87 -8.39
CA LYS A 57 13.72 -12.68 -9.59
C LYS A 57 12.49 -13.54 -9.84
N VAL A 58 12.23 -13.93 -11.08
CA VAL A 58 11.23 -14.95 -11.39
C VAL A 58 11.52 -16.20 -10.56
N GLY A 59 10.50 -16.71 -9.85
CA GLY A 59 10.60 -17.83 -8.92
C GLY A 59 10.90 -17.44 -7.47
N ASP A 60 11.33 -16.20 -7.18
CA ASP A 60 11.54 -15.75 -5.80
C ASP A 60 10.22 -15.76 -5.03
N LYS A 61 10.24 -16.23 -3.79
CA LYS A 61 9.05 -16.28 -2.95
C LYS A 61 8.71 -14.89 -2.40
N LEU A 62 7.49 -14.43 -2.68
CA LEU A 62 6.90 -13.28 -2.01
C LEU A 62 6.65 -13.64 -0.55
N ALA A 63 7.11 -12.78 0.35
CA ALA A 63 6.87 -12.89 1.78
C ALA A 63 6.83 -11.50 2.41
N PHE A 64 5.75 -11.18 3.12
CA PHE A 64 5.57 -9.87 3.74
C PHE A 64 4.61 -9.94 4.92
N ASN A 65 4.61 -8.88 5.71
CA ASN A 65 3.70 -8.68 6.82
C ASN A 65 2.93 -7.37 6.66
N VAL A 66 1.66 -7.39 7.05
CA VAL A 66 0.77 -6.23 7.04
C VAL A 66 0.24 -6.01 8.45
N THR A 67 0.23 -4.77 8.90
CA THR A 67 -0.44 -4.35 10.15
C THR A 67 -1.34 -3.17 9.86
N SER A 68 -2.48 -3.10 10.53
CA SER A 68 -3.44 -2.00 10.37
C SER A 68 -3.86 -1.42 11.71
N GLU A 69 -4.16 -0.12 11.73
CA GLU A 69 -4.75 0.54 12.90
C GLU A 69 -6.19 0.10 13.20
N LYS A 70 -6.88 -0.49 12.22
CA LYS A 70 -8.28 -0.92 12.34
C LYS A 70 -8.45 -2.40 12.03
N THR A 71 -9.41 -3.02 12.70
CA THR A 71 -9.89 -4.37 12.37
C THR A 71 -10.76 -4.28 11.12
N GLY A 72 -10.57 -5.21 10.19
CA GLY A 72 -11.30 -5.18 8.92
C GLY A 72 -10.92 -6.30 7.97
N LYS A 73 -11.15 -6.06 6.67
CA LYS A 73 -10.80 -6.96 5.58
C LYS A 73 -9.61 -6.41 4.80
N LEU A 74 -8.58 -7.22 4.65
CA LEU A 74 -7.37 -6.94 3.87
C LEU A 74 -7.56 -7.39 2.42
N TRP A 75 -7.28 -6.50 1.49
CA TRP A 75 -7.22 -6.77 0.06
C TRP A 75 -5.80 -6.50 -0.40
N ILE A 76 -5.22 -7.44 -1.13
CA ILE A 76 -3.91 -7.27 -1.73
C ILE A 76 -4.06 -7.51 -3.22
N VAL A 77 -3.81 -6.47 -4.00
CA VAL A 77 -3.88 -6.52 -5.46
C VAL A 77 -2.52 -6.17 -6.03
N GLN A 78 -2.14 -6.88 -7.09
CA GLN A 78 -1.02 -6.55 -7.95
C GLN A 78 -1.55 -6.00 -9.26
N VAL A 79 -0.88 -4.98 -9.80
CA VAL A 79 -0.98 -4.63 -11.21
C VAL A 79 0.42 -4.76 -11.80
N ASP A 80 0.53 -5.60 -12.83
CA ASP A 80 1.80 -5.98 -13.44
C ASP A 80 2.24 -5.02 -14.58
N PRO A 81 3.43 -5.22 -15.19
CA PRO A 81 3.90 -4.41 -16.32
C PRO A 81 2.98 -4.38 -17.55
N ASN A 82 2.13 -5.39 -17.74
CA ASN A 82 1.14 -5.46 -18.81
C ASN A 82 -0.20 -4.79 -18.41
N ASP A 83 -0.24 -4.14 -17.24
CA ASP A 83 -1.43 -3.57 -16.62
C ASP A 83 -2.50 -4.62 -16.25
N GLU A 84 -2.11 -5.88 -16.09
CA GLU A 84 -3.02 -6.95 -15.65
C GLU A 84 -3.16 -6.97 -14.13
N VAL A 85 -4.41 -7.10 -13.66
CA VAL A 85 -4.73 -7.11 -12.23
C VAL A 85 -4.77 -8.55 -11.70
N THR A 86 -4.01 -8.80 -10.65
CA THR A 86 -4.08 -10.06 -9.89
C THR A 86 -4.51 -9.82 -8.45
N MET A 87 -5.54 -10.54 -8.01
CA MET A 87 -5.93 -10.58 -6.60
C MET A 87 -5.01 -11.55 -5.84
N ILE A 88 -4.10 -11.01 -5.04
CA ILE A 88 -3.23 -11.80 -4.16
C ILE A 88 -4.00 -12.25 -2.92
N MET A 89 -4.85 -11.38 -2.35
CA MET A 89 -5.69 -11.69 -1.19
C MET A 89 -7.07 -11.04 -1.31
N PRO A 90 -8.18 -11.78 -1.07
CA PRO A 90 -8.22 -13.22 -0.80
C PRO A 90 -7.88 -14.05 -2.06
N ASN A 91 -7.45 -15.30 -1.87
CA ASN A 91 -7.22 -16.23 -2.98
C ASN A 91 -7.75 -17.64 -2.63
N GLN A 92 -7.63 -18.58 -3.57
CA GLN A 92 -8.16 -19.95 -3.40
C GLN A 92 -7.47 -20.76 -2.29
N LEU A 93 -6.21 -20.46 -1.98
CA LEU A 93 -5.42 -21.13 -0.95
C LEU A 93 -5.56 -20.45 0.43
N GLN A 94 -6.01 -19.20 0.45
CA GLN A 94 -6.25 -18.42 1.66
C GLN A 94 -7.42 -17.45 1.43
N SER A 95 -8.63 -17.92 1.76
CA SER A 95 -9.86 -17.13 1.62
C SER A 95 -10.08 -16.16 2.78
N ASP A 96 -9.56 -16.47 3.96
CA ASP A 96 -9.66 -15.57 5.11
C ASP A 96 -8.68 -14.41 4.99
N ASN A 97 -9.25 -13.24 4.79
CA ASN A 97 -8.56 -11.97 4.69
C ASN A 97 -8.92 -11.01 5.85
N ASN A 98 -9.41 -11.52 6.97
CA ASN A 98 -9.58 -10.72 8.17
C ASN A 98 -8.22 -10.26 8.71
N ILE A 99 -8.14 -8.99 9.10
CA ILE A 99 -7.01 -8.42 9.82
C ILE A 99 -7.52 -7.76 11.10
N SER A 100 -6.82 -7.97 12.21
CA SER A 100 -7.15 -7.36 13.50
C SER A 100 -6.26 -6.15 13.76
N ALA A 101 -6.83 -5.10 14.36
CA ALA A 101 -6.10 -3.89 14.71
C ALA A 101 -4.83 -4.20 15.50
N GLY A 102 -3.69 -3.62 15.08
CA GLY A 102 -2.38 -3.79 15.71
C GLY A 102 -1.75 -5.18 15.58
N GLN A 103 -2.45 -6.16 15.00
CA GLN A 103 -1.92 -7.51 14.80
C GLN A 103 -1.30 -7.65 13.40
N SER A 104 -0.21 -8.40 13.33
CA SER A 104 0.49 -8.66 12.08
C SER A 104 -0.16 -9.81 11.33
N PHE A 105 -0.62 -9.53 10.11
CA PHE A 105 -1.02 -10.50 9.11
C PHE A 105 0.22 -10.89 8.28
N SER A 106 0.56 -12.18 8.24
CA SER A 106 1.68 -12.70 7.45
C SER A 106 1.18 -13.34 6.14
N PHE A 107 1.85 -13.04 5.04
CA PHE A 107 1.63 -13.68 3.75
C PHE A 107 2.94 -14.30 3.22
N PRO A 108 2.94 -15.59 2.84
CA PRO A 108 1.95 -16.60 3.23
C PRO A 108 1.85 -16.74 4.78
N PRO A 109 0.80 -17.41 5.30
CA PRO A 109 0.71 -17.74 6.71
C PRO A 109 1.92 -18.55 7.17
N LYS A 110 2.34 -18.40 8.43
CA LYS A 110 3.58 -19.01 8.96
C LYS A 110 3.63 -20.55 8.82
N ASN A 111 2.47 -21.20 8.81
CA ASN A 111 2.30 -22.65 8.68
C ASN A 111 1.83 -23.07 7.28
N ALA A 112 1.92 -22.20 6.27
CA ALA A 112 1.55 -22.51 4.91
C ALA A 112 2.47 -23.58 4.31
N THR A 113 1.87 -24.55 3.63
CA THR A 113 2.57 -25.57 2.83
C THR A 113 2.74 -25.16 1.36
N TRP A 114 2.41 -23.91 1.04
CA TRP A 114 2.47 -23.32 -0.29
C TRP A 114 3.32 -22.04 -0.29
N SER A 115 3.72 -21.57 -1.46
CA SER A 115 4.40 -20.28 -1.63
C SER A 115 3.85 -19.54 -2.84
N ALA A 116 3.93 -18.21 -2.83
CA ALA A 116 3.62 -17.36 -3.98
C ALA A 116 4.94 -16.90 -4.64
N PRO A 117 5.44 -17.59 -5.67
CA PRO A 117 6.61 -17.11 -6.40
C PRO A 117 6.27 -15.88 -7.24
N ALA A 118 7.20 -14.94 -7.36
CA ALA A 118 7.15 -13.90 -8.38
C ALA A 118 7.20 -14.55 -9.76
N SER A 119 6.34 -14.10 -10.66
CA SER A 119 6.19 -14.66 -12.00
C SER A 119 6.39 -13.58 -13.07
N GLU A 120 6.49 -14.01 -14.32
CA GLU A 120 6.37 -13.11 -15.45
C GLU A 120 5.00 -12.38 -15.44
N PRO A 121 4.91 -11.20 -16.12
CA PRO A 121 5.97 -10.54 -16.89
C PRO A 121 7.01 -9.81 -16.02
N THR A 122 8.25 -9.75 -16.51
CA THR A 122 9.31 -8.97 -15.85
C THR A 122 9.09 -7.48 -16.04
N GLY A 123 9.46 -6.68 -15.03
CA GLY A 123 9.28 -5.24 -14.98
C GLY A 123 8.71 -4.80 -13.65
N GLU A 124 8.31 -3.53 -13.56
CA GLU A 124 7.74 -2.99 -12.33
C GLU A 124 6.27 -3.38 -12.18
N SER A 125 5.93 -3.86 -10.99
CA SER A 125 4.56 -4.14 -10.56
C SER A 125 4.24 -3.27 -9.35
N VAL A 126 3.00 -2.80 -9.23
CA VAL A 126 2.51 -2.18 -8.00
C VAL A 126 1.73 -3.19 -7.18
N LEU A 127 2.03 -3.26 -5.89
CA LEU A 127 1.26 -3.97 -4.89
C LEU A 127 0.48 -2.94 -4.06
N ALA A 128 -0.84 -3.04 -4.05
CA ALA A 128 -1.70 -2.24 -3.19
C ALA A 128 -2.28 -3.08 -2.07
N PHE A 129 -2.10 -2.60 -0.84
CA PHE A 129 -2.56 -3.21 0.41
C PHE A 129 -3.65 -2.32 0.98
N ILE A 130 -4.89 -2.80 0.90
CA ILE A 130 -6.07 -2.02 1.25
C ILE A 130 -6.76 -2.71 2.41
N VAL A 131 -7.04 -1.97 3.48
CA VAL A 131 -7.85 -2.48 4.60
C VAL A 131 -9.16 -1.72 4.63
N THR A 132 -10.28 -2.45 4.61
CA THR A 132 -11.64 -1.92 4.61
C THR A 132 -12.35 -2.25 5.92
N THR A 133 -13.17 -1.32 6.42
CA THR A 133 -13.95 -1.47 7.68
C THR A 133 -15.43 -1.23 7.45
N GLY A 134 -16.27 -1.73 8.38
CA GLY A 134 -17.72 -1.62 8.27
C GLY A 134 -18.23 -2.38 7.04
N ASP A 135 -19.09 -1.74 6.26
CA ASP A 135 -19.67 -2.33 5.05
C ASP A 135 -18.89 -1.99 3.76
N ALA A 136 -17.71 -1.37 3.88
CA ALA A 136 -16.85 -1.09 2.74
C ALA A 136 -16.27 -2.39 2.18
N ASP A 137 -16.29 -2.53 0.85
CA ASP A 137 -15.60 -3.59 0.11
C ASP A 137 -14.56 -2.97 -0.85
N LEU A 138 -13.86 -3.81 -1.62
CA LEU A 138 -12.87 -3.31 -2.58
C LEU A 138 -13.49 -2.41 -3.65
N ASN A 139 -14.70 -2.71 -4.13
CA ASN A 139 -15.38 -1.88 -5.13
C ASN A 139 -15.69 -0.47 -4.61
N THR A 140 -16.03 -0.36 -3.33
CA THR A 140 -16.23 0.93 -2.64
C THR A 140 -14.96 1.78 -2.68
N VAL A 141 -13.80 1.15 -2.46
CA VAL A 141 -12.50 1.82 -2.53
C VAL A 141 -12.16 2.25 -3.96
N LEU A 142 -12.32 1.35 -4.93
CA LEU A 142 -11.95 1.61 -6.34
C LEU A 142 -12.86 2.64 -7.01
N SER A 143 -14.15 2.67 -6.67
CA SER A 143 -15.11 3.65 -7.22
C SER A 143 -15.01 5.03 -6.57
N GLY A 144 -14.24 5.17 -5.47
CA GLY A 144 -14.17 6.41 -4.68
C GLY A 144 -15.52 6.83 -4.07
N GLN A 145 -16.52 5.94 -4.10
CA GLN A 145 -17.84 6.22 -3.56
C GLN A 145 -17.83 6.03 -2.04
N THR A 146 -17.48 7.10 -1.33
CA THR A 146 -18.04 7.28 0.01
C THR A 146 -19.50 7.67 -0.20
N ASP A 147 -20.45 6.81 0.16
CA ASP A 147 -21.89 6.99 -0.04
C ASP A 147 -22.38 8.40 0.33
N LYS A 148 -22.36 9.34 -0.63
CA LYS A 148 -23.00 10.67 -0.48
C LYS A 148 -24.52 10.55 -0.34
N LYS A 149 -25.10 9.34 -0.52
CA LYS A 149 -26.52 9.05 -0.37
C LYS A 149 -26.98 8.76 1.07
N SER A 150 -26.09 8.47 2.01
CA SER A 150 -26.51 8.11 3.38
C SER A 150 -26.90 9.30 4.26
N VAL A 151 -26.73 10.53 3.78
CA VAL A 151 -27.11 11.76 4.52
C VAL A 151 -28.64 12.00 4.48
N MET A 152 -29.40 11.35 3.58
CA MET A 152 -30.86 11.51 3.45
C MET A 152 -31.73 10.48 4.19
N GLN A 153 -31.19 9.68 5.11
CA GLN A 153 -32.00 8.81 5.99
C GLN A 153 -32.04 9.30 7.45
N LYS A 154 -31.94 10.62 7.65
CA LYS A 154 -31.96 11.27 8.97
C LYS A 154 -33.36 11.40 9.58
N THR A 155 -34.05 10.27 9.76
CA THR A 155 -35.22 10.20 10.69
C THR A 155 -35.13 9.05 11.69
N PHE A 156 -34.16 8.13 11.59
CA PHE A 156 -33.85 7.19 12.66
C PHE A 156 -32.32 6.99 12.76
N ARG A 157 -31.75 7.21 13.95
CA ARG A 157 -30.31 7.04 14.21
C ARG A 157 -29.95 5.56 14.25
N ILE A 158 -29.89 4.92 13.10
CA ILE A 158 -29.02 3.75 12.94
C ILE A 158 -27.62 4.33 12.78
N ILE A 159 -26.79 4.26 13.83
CA ILE A 159 -25.36 4.56 13.71
C ILE A 159 -24.75 3.39 12.96
N LYS A 160 -24.85 3.42 11.63
CA LYS A 160 -24.08 2.53 10.77
C LYS A 160 -22.66 3.09 10.75
N ASP A 161 -21.67 2.27 11.11
CA ASP A 161 -20.27 2.66 11.01
C ASP A 161 -19.99 3.10 9.57
N GLU A 162 -19.47 4.31 9.42
CA GLU A 162 -19.18 4.86 8.10
C GLU A 162 -18.08 4.02 7.43
N PRO A 163 -18.22 3.69 6.13
CA PRO A 163 -17.20 2.98 5.38
C PRO A 163 -15.88 3.77 5.42
N ALA A 164 -14.81 3.09 5.78
CA ALA A 164 -13.48 3.66 5.87
C ALA A 164 -12.45 2.66 5.34
N TRP A 165 -11.35 3.18 4.83
CA TRP A 165 -10.24 2.37 4.35
C TRP A 165 -8.89 3.05 4.54
N GLY A 166 -7.89 2.20 4.81
CA GLY A 166 -6.48 2.53 4.75
C GLY A 166 -5.82 1.88 3.54
N LEU A 167 -4.80 2.54 2.97
CA LEU A 167 -4.09 2.10 1.78
C LEU A 167 -2.58 2.23 2.00
N LYS A 168 -1.83 1.22 1.56
CA LYS A 168 -0.39 1.30 1.33
C LYS A 168 -0.05 0.73 -0.03
N THR A 169 0.84 1.38 -0.77
CA THR A 169 1.37 0.85 -2.03
C THR A 169 2.85 0.54 -1.90
N LYS A 170 3.32 -0.43 -2.69
CA LYS A 170 4.73 -0.78 -2.89
C LYS A 170 4.95 -1.08 -4.37
N VAL A 171 5.93 -0.44 -4.98
CA VAL A 171 6.40 -0.85 -6.32
C VAL A 171 7.55 -1.83 -6.16
N VAL A 172 7.51 -2.91 -6.93
CA VAL A 172 8.51 -3.98 -6.94
C VAL A 172 8.94 -4.24 -8.38
N ASN A 173 10.23 -4.48 -8.61
CA ASN A 173 10.74 -4.82 -9.93
C ASN A 173 11.00 -6.33 -10.04
N ILE A 174 10.29 -7.01 -10.94
CA ILE A 174 10.48 -8.42 -11.26
C ILE A 174 11.51 -8.54 -12.38
N THR A 175 12.53 -9.36 -12.16
CA THR A 175 13.67 -9.57 -13.07
C THR A 175 13.81 -11.05 -13.41
N GLN A 176 14.57 -11.36 -14.47
CA GLN A 176 14.94 -12.74 -14.79
C GLN A 176 15.93 -13.32 -13.76
#